data_AF-A0A5K1E9I6-F1
#
_entry.id   AF-A0A5K1E9I6-F1
#
_cell.length_a   1.000
_cell.length_b   1.000
_cell.length_c   1.000
_cell.angle_alpha   90.00
_cell.angle_beta   90.00
_cell.angle_gamma   90.00
#
_symmetry.space_group_name_H-M   'P 1'
#
loop_
_entity.id
_entity.type
_entity.pdbx_description
1 polymer ?
#
loop_
_entity_poly.entity_id
_entity_poly.type
_entity_poly.pdbx_seq_one_letter_code
_entity_poly.pdbx_strand_id
1 'polypeptide(L)'
;TGSWAMFYLSQTNLLANKRTKYILSSYISKEESHSLTFQCTPFPFELVDVSTVVPSPSGSKLLIVRNGQNGSAVQLEIWSSCHMQKDIHIPVSVHGPLYTDG
;
A
#
# COMPACT_ATOMS: atom_id res chain seq x y z
N THR A 1 14.00 15.77 17.41
CA THR A 1 12.58 16.03 17.72
C THR A 1 11.76 15.72 16.49
N GLY A 2 10.55 15.17 16.65
CA GLY A 2 9.70 14.81 15.52
C GLY A 2 8.22 14.85 15.90
N SER A 3 7.38 14.90 14.88
CA SER A 3 5.93 15.08 14.99
C SER A 3 5.21 13.99 14.21
N TRP A 4 4.06 13.55 14.72
CA TRP A 4 3.15 12.69 13.96
C TRP A 4 2.25 13.54 13.07
N ALA A 5 2.08 13.11 11.82
CA ALA A 5 1.16 13.71 10.87
C ALA A 5 0.27 12.62 10.26
N MET A 6 -0.97 12.96 9.96
CA MET A 6 -1.87 12.11 9.18
C MET A 6 -2.10 12.75 7.81
N PHE A 7 -1.93 11.97 6.76
CA PHE A 7 -2.12 12.38 5.38
C PHE A 7 -3.33 11.69 4.79
N TYR A 8 -4.22 12.46 4.18
CA TYR A 8 -5.28 11.93 3.33
C TYR A 8 -4.80 11.93 1.88
N LEU A 9 -4.65 10.76 1.29
CA LEU A 9 -4.15 10.56 -0.06
C LEU A 9 -5.27 10.03 -0.95
N SER A 10 -5.38 10.58 -2.15
CA SER A 10 -6.33 10.13 -3.17
C SER A 10 -5.54 9.80 -4.43
N GLN A 11 -5.46 8.51 -4.75
CA GLN A 11 -4.77 8.02 -5.94
C GLN A 11 -5.78 7.66 -7.01
N THR A 12 -5.59 8.18 -8.22
CA THR A 12 -6.42 7.85 -9.39
C THR A 12 -5.71 6.80 -10.23
N ASN A 13 -6.34 5.66 -10.44
CA ASN A 13 -5.95 4.69 -11.46
C ASN A 13 -6.84 4.92 -12.70
N LEU A 14 -6.26 5.54 -13.72
CA LEU A 14 -6.97 5.85 -14.97
C LEU A 14 -7.36 4.60 -15.74
N LEU A 15 -6.51 3.57 -15.76
CA LEU A 15 -6.75 2.32 -16.49
C LEU A 15 -7.93 1.54 -15.90
N ALA A 16 -8.04 1.51 -14.57
CA ALA A 16 -9.14 0.88 -13.87
C ALA A 16 -10.36 1.79 -13.69
N ASN A 17 -10.30 3.06 -14.17
CA ASN A 17 -11.27 4.12 -13.89
C ASN A 17 -11.67 4.17 -12.40
N LYS A 18 -10.68 4.00 -11.51
CA LYS A 18 -10.88 3.85 -10.07
C LYS A 18 -10.12 4.95 -9.34
N ARG A 19 -10.73 5.51 -8.31
CA ARG A 19 -10.05 6.41 -7.37
C ARG A 19 -10.06 5.76 -6.00
N THR A 20 -8.87 5.53 -5.45
CA THR A 20 -8.72 4.94 -4.13
C THR A 20 -8.20 5.98 -3.15
N LYS A 21 -8.77 5.97 -1.95
CA LYS A 21 -8.53 6.93 -0.88
C LYS A 21 -7.90 6.21 0.30
N TYR A 22 -6.89 6.80 0.90
CA TYR A 22 -6.16 6.22 2.01
C TYR A 22 -5.81 7.32 3.02
N ILE A 23 -5.87 7.00 4.31
CA ILE A 23 -5.22 7.82 5.34
C ILE A 23 -3.96 7.08 5.81
N LEU A 24 -2.86 7.82 5.90
CA LEU A 24 -1.58 7.31 6.37
C LEU A 24 -1.09 8.17 7.52
N SER A 25 -0.69 7.55 8.60
CA SER A 25 0.12 8.19 9.63
C SER A 25 1.59 8.19 9.20
N SER A 26 2.30 9.26 9.48
CA SER A 26 3.75 9.31 9.35
C SER A 26 4.38 10.00 10.54
N TYR A 27 5.56 9.54 10.91
CA TYR A 27 6.45 10.25 11.81
C TYR A 27 7.40 11.11 10.97
N ILE A 28 7.41 12.41 11.22
CA ILE A 28 8.27 13.38 10.55
C ILE A 28 9.32 13.82 11.55
N SER A 29 10.59 13.59 11.24
CA SER A 29 11.73 14.03 12.06
C SER A 29 12.67 14.90 11.24
N LYS A 30 13.38 15.80 11.94
CA LYS A 30 14.44 16.61 11.37
C LYS A 30 15.79 16.01 11.76
N GLU A 31 16.62 15.71 10.77
CA GLU A 31 18.00 15.24 10.97
C GLU A 31 18.95 16.42 11.19
N GLU A 32 20.13 16.14 11.76
CA GLU A 32 21.17 17.15 12.06
C GLU A 32 21.62 17.92 10.79
N SER A 33 21.57 17.27 9.63
CA SER A 33 21.87 17.86 8.32
C SER A 33 20.78 18.76 7.74
N HIS A 34 19.77 19.14 8.52
CA HIS A 34 18.57 19.86 8.06
C HIS A 34 17.71 19.11 7.03
N SER A 35 17.95 17.81 6.82
CA SER A 35 17.06 16.92 6.07
C SER A 35 15.80 16.59 6.86
N LEU A 36 14.67 16.48 6.16
CA LEU A 36 13.41 15.98 6.72
C LEU A 36 13.26 14.50 6.38
N THR A 37 13.04 13.68 7.40
CA THR A 37 12.85 12.23 7.26
C THR A 37 11.39 11.91 7.52
N PHE A 38 10.76 11.20 6.57
CA PHE A 38 9.37 10.79 6.61
C PHE A 38 9.30 9.27 6.79
N GLN A 39 8.74 8.81 7.90
CA GLN A 39 8.49 7.40 8.16
C GLN A 39 6.99 7.16 8.18
N CYS A 40 6.43 6.61 7.10
CA CYS A 40 5.05 6.17 7.12
C CYS A 40 4.88 4.96 8.04
N THR A 41 3.73 4.89 8.68
CA THR A 41 3.34 3.66 9.36
C THR A 41 3.24 2.53 8.34
N PRO A 42 3.72 1.32 8.69
CA PRO A 42 3.73 0.19 7.78
C PRO A 42 2.33 -0.33 7.45
N PHE A 43 1.30 0.12 8.16
CA PHE A 43 -0.08 -0.25 7.91
C PHE A 43 -0.96 0.99 7.75
N PRO A 44 -1.74 1.09 6.65
CA PRO A 44 -2.92 1.95 6.63
C PRO A 44 -3.97 1.42 7.62
N PHE A 45 -4.58 2.33 8.36
CA PHE A 45 -5.59 2.07 9.39
C PHE A 45 -6.90 1.45 8.85
N GLU A 46 -7.18 1.55 7.54
CA GLU A 46 -8.35 0.93 6.91
C GLU A 46 -8.01 0.37 5.52
N LEU A 47 -8.16 -0.95 5.39
CA LEU A 47 -7.95 -1.70 4.15
C LEU A 47 -9.21 -2.51 3.83
N VAL A 48 -9.96 -2.06 2.82
CA VAL A 48 -11.16 -2.76 2.35
C VAL A 48 -10.78 -3.79 1.29
N ASP A 49 -11.45 -4.95 1.31
CA ASP A 49 -11.25 -6.04 0.35
C ASP A 49 -9.81 -6.59 0.26
N VAL A 50 -9.02 -6.48 1.34
CA VAL A 50 -7.65 -7.02 1.41
C VAL A 50 -7.67 -8.42 2.01
N SER A 51 -7.01 -9.36 1.35
CA SER A 51 -6.83 -10.72 1.85
C SER A 51 -5.49 -10.92 2.54
N THR A 52 -4.42 -10.25 2.09
CA THR A 52 -3.12 -10.31 2.76
C THR A 52 -2.29 -9.03 2.56
N VAL A 53 -1.44 -8.74 3.54
CA VAL A 53 -0.44 -7.69 3.52
C VAL A 53 0.90 -8.30 3.89
N VAL A 54 1.88 -8.20 3.00
CA VAL A 54 3.19 -8.84 3.17
C VAL A 54 4.27 -7.76 3.12
N PRO A 55 5.00 -7.51 4.22
CA PRO A 55 6.15 -6.63 4.19
C PRO A 55 7.30 -7.29 3.44
N SER A 56 8.08 -6.50 2.71
CA SER A 56 9.36 -6.98 2.20
C SER A 56 10.31 -7.28 3.38
N PRO A 57 11.28 -8.20 3.24
CA PRO A 57 12.26 -8.47 4.30
C PRO A 57 13.01 -7.23 4.80
N SER A 58 13.20 -6.23 3.93
CA SER A 58 13.78 -4.93 4.26
C SER A 58 12.84 -3.97 5.00
N GLY A 59 11.54 -4.27 5.06
CA GLY A 59 10.49 -3.36 5.56
C GLY A 59 10.21 -2.13 4.69
N SER A 60 10.92 -1.97 3.57
CA SER A 60 10.82 -0.76 2.73
C SER A 60 9.64 -0.78 1.74
N LYS A 61 9.06 -1.95 1.50
CA LYS A 61 7.90 -2.13 0.62
C LYS A 61 6.86 -3.04 1.25
N LEU A 62 5.63 -2.93 0.74
CA LEU A 62 4.52 -3.82 1.10
C LEU A 62 3.89 -4.35 -0.17
N LEU A 63 3.58 -5.65 -0.18
CA LEU A 63 2.64 -6.24 -1.12
C LEU A 63 1.26 -6.28 -0.44
N ILE A 64 0.25 -5.71 -1.09
CA ILE A 64 -1.14 -5.82 -0.66
C ILE A 64 -1.89 -6.64 -1.71
N VAL A 65 -2.58 -7.68 -1.27
CA VAL A 65 -3.45 -8.49 -2.13
C VAL A 65 -4.89 -8.10 -1.86
N ARG A 66 -5.55 -7.53 -2.87
CA ARG A 66 -6.96 -7.22 -2.82
C ARG A 66 -7.75 -8.25 -3.59
N ASN A 67 -8.70 -8.87 -2.91
CA ASN A 67 -9.63 -9.76 -3.58
C ASN A 67 -10.66 -8.93 -4.32
N GLY A 68 -10.95 -9.31 -5.57
CA GLY A 68 -12.07 -8.73 -6.28
C GLY A 68 -13.40 -9.11 -5.61
N GLN A 69 -14.33 -8.16 -5.50
CA GLN A 69 -15.68 -8.47 -5.04
C GLN A 69 -16.44 -9.28 -6.11
N ASN A 70 -17.33 -10.18 -5.67
CA ASN A 70 -18.20 -10.97 -6.55
C ASN A 70 -17.48 -11.75 -7.66
N GLY A 71 -16.29 -12.29 -7.38
CA GLY A 71 -15.51 -13.07 -8.35
C GLY A 71 -14.81 -12.22 -9.41
N SER A 72 -14.64 -10.91 -9.19
CA SER A 72 -13.85 -10.05 -10.06
C SER A 72 -12.33 -10.30 -9.91
N ALA A 73 -11.54 -9.70 -10.80
CA ALA A 73 -10.08 -9.86 -10.82
C ALA A 73 -9.43 -9.50 -9.47
N VAL A 74 -8.45 -10.29 -9.05
CA VAL A 74 -7.60 -9.99 -7.90
C VAL A 74 -6.62 -8.88 -8.29
N GLN A 75 -6.33 -7.98 -7.37
CA GLN A 75 -5.41 -6.87 -7.58
C GLN A 75 -4.22 -7.02 -6.62
N LEU A 76 -3.00 -7.03 -7.16
CA LEU A 76 -1.77 -7.00 -6.39
C LEU A 76 -1.19 -5.59 -6.43
N GLU A 77 -1.00 -4.99 -5.26
CA GLU A 77 -0.47 -3.64 -5.13
C GLU A 77 0.91 -3.69 -4.46
N ILE A 78 1.90 -3.02 -5.05
CA ILE A 78 3.20 -2.81 -4.43
C ILE A 78 3.27 -1.37 -3.94
N TRP A 79 3.50 -1.23 -2.64
CA TRP A 79 3.56 0.04 -1.94
C TRP A 79 4.98 0.33 -1.45
N SER A 80 5.34 1.61 -1.43
CA SER A 80 6.60 2.13 -0.89
C SER A 80 6.38 3.58 -0.48
N SER A 81 7.05 4.05 0.57
CA SER A 81 7.08 5.48 0.92
C SER A 81 5.70 6.15 0.85
N CYS A 82 4.70 5.51 1.47
CA CYS A 82 3.33 6.02 1.57
C CYS A 82 2.49 6.04 0.28
N HIS A 83 2.93 5.44 -0.83
CA HIS A 83 2.16 5.44 -2.09
C HIS A 83 2.26 4.11 -2.83
N MET A 84 1.24 3.82 -3.66
CA MET A 84 1.25 2.65 -4.53
C MET A 84 2.17 2.92 -5.73
N GLN A 85 3.21 2.10 -5.86
CA GLN A 85 4.18 2.14 -6.95
C GLN A 85 3.75 1.30 -8.14
N LYS A 86 3.12 0.15 -7.87
CA LYS A 86 2.68 -0.78 -8.92
C LYS A 86 1.33 -1.37 -8.58
N ASP A 87 0.57 -1.58 -9.63
CA ASP A 87 -0.75 -2.19 -9.61
C ASP A 87 -0.80 -3.27 -10.68
N ILE A 88 -1.13 -4.50 -10.29
CA ILE A 88 -1.16 -5.66 -11.17
C ILE A 88 -2.54 -6.31 -11.05
N HIS A 89 -3.28 -6.34 -12.14
CA HIS A 89 -4.58 -6.98 -12.21
C HIS A 89 -4.41 -8.43 -12.68
N ILE A 90 -4.93 -9.38 -11.89
CA ILE A 90 -4.85 -10.82 -12.15
C ILE A 90 -6.23 -11.30 -12.65
N PRO A 91 -6.35 -11.65 -13.94
CA PRO A 91 -7.59 -12.16 -14.51
C PRO A 91 -8.07 -13.41 -13.79
N VAL A 92 -9.39 -13.56 -13.66
CA VAL A 92 -10.05 -14.70 -12.99
C VAL A 92 -9.62 -16.05 -13.58
N SER A 93 -9.38 -16.08 -14.90
CA SER A 93 -8.96 -17.29 -15.62
C SER A 93 -7.60 -17.84 -15.18
N VAL A 94 -6.78 -17.06 -14.48
CA VAL A 94 -5.44 -17.45 -14.03
C VAL A 94 -5.29 -17.39 -12.51
N HIS A 95 -6.41 -17.37 -11.77
CA HIS A 95 -6.36 -17.38 -10.30
C HIS A 95 -5.72 -18.66 -9.78
N GLY A 96 -4.98 -18.51 -8.69
CA GLY A 96 -4.25 -19.59 -8.03
C GLY A 96 -3.75 -19.16 -6.66
N PRO A 97 -3.13 -20.09 -5.91
CA PRO A 97 -2.57 -19.78 -4.60
C PRO A 97 -1.40 -18.81 -4.73
N LEU A 98 -1.33 -17.84 -3.82
CA LEU A 98 -0.15 -17.01 -3.60
C LEU A 98 0.55 -17.51 -2.34
N TYR A 99 1.81 -17.95 -2.49
CA TYR A 99 2.64 -18.36 -1.37
C TYR A 99 3.54 -17.20 -0.96
N THR A 100 3.52 -16.88 0.32
CA THR A 100 4.37 -15.86 0.95
C THR A 100 5.28 -16.58 1.92
N ASP A 101 6.57 -16.24 1.91
CA ASP A 101 7.56 -16.72 2.88
C ASP A 101 7.21 -16.12 4.24
N GLY A 102 6.49 -16.90 5.05
CA GLY A 102 6.12 -16.53 6.42
C GLY A 102 7.32 -16.38 7.35
#